data_AF-A0A7L9U328-F1
#
_entry.id   AF-A0A7L9U328-F1
#
_cell.length_a   1.000
_cell.length_b   1.000
_cell.length_c   1.000
_cell.angle_alpha   90.00
_cell.angle_beta   90.00
_cell.angle_gamma   90.00
#
_symmetry.space_group_name_H-M   'P 1'
#
loop_
_entity.id
_entity.type
_entity.pdbx_description
1 polymer ?
#
loop_
_entity_poly.entity_id
_entity_poly.type
_entity_poly.pdbx_seq_one_letter_code
_entity_poly.pdbx_strand_id
1 'polypeptide(L)'
;MKLLTVLPCAALCGALPISVHAQQESGMVVVRDAQTGELRAPTAAEARALAPAPAASAAMRAAPPAMVTHPDGGRQVKLGERGLVYTVVTRGADGKLQDQCVQGAAAAEKAVHSPAPASSSAAAHGEHGHD
;
A
#
# COMPACT_ATOMS: atom_id res chain seq x y z
N MET A 1 24.55 23.69 68.58
CA MET A 1 25.09 22.42 68.06
C MET A 1 24.02 21.73 67.23
N LYS A 2 24.44 21.18 66.08
CA LYS A 2 23.68 20.37 65.10
C LYS A 2 22.76 21.10 64.12
N LEU A 3 23.41 21.54 63.02
CA LEU A 3 22.87 21.56 61.66
C LEU A 3 22.35 20.16 61.27
N LEU A 4 21.30 20.10 60.43
CA LEU A 4 21.13 19.12 59.33
C LEU A 4 19.88 19.54 58.51
N THR A 5 20.08 20.33 57.46
CA THR A 5 19.99 19.97 56.02
C THR A 5 18.56 19.89 55.45
N VAL A 6 18.15 21.03 54.89
CA VAL A 6 17.16 21.15 53.81
C VAL A 6 17.83 20.70 52.52
N LEU A 7 17.30 19.68 51.84
CA LEU A 7 17.66 19.34 50.46
C LEU A 7 16.36 19.10 49.67
N PRO A 8 15.91 20.04 48.84
CA PRO A 8 14.85 19.77 47.87
C PRO A 8 15.48 18.97 46.72
N CYS A 9 15.00 17.75 46.50
CA CYS A 9 15.38 16.94 45.36
C CYS A 9 14.90 17.64 44.09
N ALA A 10 15.80 18.37 43.46
CA ALA A 10 15.56 19.10 42.22
C ALA A 10 15.16 18.12 41.12
N ALA A 11 14.09 18.49 40.42
CA ALA A 11 13.62 17.86 39.21
C ALA A 11 14.75 17.80 38.16
N LEU A 12 15.25 16.60 37.90
CA LEU A 12 16.04 16.27 36.72
C LEU A 12 15.27 15.21 35.91
N CYS A 13 14.13 15.61 35.34
CA CYS A 13 13.57 14.87 34.21
C CYS A 13 14.48 15.13 33.01
N GLY A 14 15.42 14.22 32.78
CA GLY A 14 16.23 14.20 31.57
C GLY A 14 15.33 14.13 30.34
N ALA A 15 15.43 15.15 29.49
CA ALA A 15 14.86 15.13 28.15
C ALA A 15 15.65 14.12 27.31
N LEU A 16 15.21 12.86 27.32
CA LEU A 16 15.62 11.87 26.33
C LEU A 16 14.89 12.20 25.02
N PRO A 17 15.58 12.30 23.87
CA PRO A 17 14.90 12.37 22.59
C PRO A 17 14.14 11.06 22.39
N ILE A 18 12.81 11.14 22.40
CA ILE A 18 11.96 10.06 21.94
C ILE A 18 12.23 9.94 20.45
N SER A 19 13.10 9.00 20.07
CA SER A 19 13.23 8.59 18.69
C SER A 19 11.88 8.05 18.26
N VAL A 20 11.14 8.88 17.53
CA VAL A 20 9.94 8.44 16.81
C VAL A 20 10.46 7.50 15.73
N HIS A 21 10.52 6.21 16.05
CA HIS A 21 10.67 5.17 15.04
C HIS A 21 9.39 5.25 14.21
N ALA A 22 9.47 5.95 13.07
CA ALA A 22 8.48 5.85 12.03
C ALA A 22 8.41 4.36 11.68
N GLN A 23 7.35 3.70 12.13
CA GLN A 23 7.05 2.32 11.78
C GLN A 23 6.73 2.33 10.29
N GLN A 24 7.78 2.29 9.47
CA GLN A 24 7.70 1.89 8.09
C GLN A 24 7.05 0.50 8.13
N GLU A 25 5.86 0.35 7.54
CA GLU A 25 5.32 -0.96 7.20
C GLU A 25 6.38 -1.69 6.38
N SER A 26 7.21 -2.47 7.08
CA SER A 26 8.38 -3.11 6.50
C SER A 26 7.93 -4.49 6.06
N GLY A 27 7.42 -4.59 4.83
CA GLY A 27 7.25 -5.87 4.18
C GLY A 27 8.60 -6.58 4.03
N MET A 28 8.62 -7.91 4.15
CA MET A 28 9.83 -8.70 3.91
C MET A 28 10.13 -8.73 2.41
N VAL A 29 11.32 -8.27 2.01
CA VAL A 29 11.78 -8.35 0.61
C VAL A 29 12.45 -9.70 0.39
N VAL A 30 11.86 -10.52 -0.47
CA VAL A 30 12.45 -11.76 -1.00
C VAL A 30 12.58 -11.64 -2.51
N VAL A 31 13.59 -12.29 -3.07
CA VAL A 31 13.78 -12.34 -4.52
C VAL A 31 13.77 -13.82 -4.93
N ARG A 32 13.23 -14.12 -6.12
CA ARG A 32 13.20 -15.48 -6.69
C ARG A 32 14.51 -15.79 -7.39
N ASP A 33 15.07 -16.98 -7.14
CA ASP A 33 16.28 -17.44 -7.79
C ASP A 33 16.05 -17.75 -9.28
N ALA A 34 16.97 -17.32 -10.13
CA ALA A 34 16.86 -17.55 -11.56
C ALA A 34 17.20 -19.00 -11.97
N GLN A 35 18.01 -19.71 -11.19
CA GLN A 35 18.43 -21.08 -11.48
C GLN A 35 17.50 -22.10 -10.83
N THR A 36 17.14 -21.89 -9.56
CA THR A 36 16.33 -22.85 -8.79
C THR A 36 14.86 -22.48 -8.68
N GLY A 37 14.52 -21.21 -8.90
CA GLY A 37 13.15 -20.71 -8.68
C GLY A 37 12.77 -20.54 -7.21
N GLU A 38 13.67 -20.81 -6.27
CA GLU A 38 13.35 -20.69 -4.84
C GLU A 38 13.35 -19.24 -4.36
N LEU A 39 12.60 -18.95 -3.30
CA LEU A 39 12.60 -17.64 -2.67
C LEU A 39 13.77 -17.55 -1.69
N ARG A 40 14.61 -16.54 -1.86
CA ARG A 40 15.77 -16.28 -0.99
C ARG A 40 15.88 -14.81 -0.61
N ALA A 41 16.70 -14.54 0.40
CA ALA A 41 17.09 -13.18 0.74
C ALA A 41 17.82 -12.51 -0.44
N PRO A 42 17.58 -11.22 -0.71
CA PRO A 42 18.27 -10.50 -1.76
C PRO A 42 19.75 -10.34 -1.44
N THR A 43 20.59 -10.41 -2.47
CA THR A 43 21.99 -9.99 -2.37
C THR A 43 22.09 -8.48 -2.12
N ALA A 44 23.25 -7.99 -1.69
CA ALA A 44 23.44 -6.56 -1.41
C ALA A 44 23.20 -5.66 -2.66
N ALA A 45 23.52 -6.14 -3.86
CA ALA A 45 23.28 -5.42 -5.10
C ALA A 45 21.78 -5.38 -5.45
N GLU A 46 21.09 -6.51 -5.34
CA GLU A 46 19.65 -6.60 -5.55
C GLU A 46 18.88 -5.76 -4.52
N ALA A 47 19.29 -5.79 -3.24
CA ALA A 47 18.69 -5.00 -2.19
C ALA A 47 18.83 -3.49 -2.46
N ARG A 48 19.96 -3.03 -3.01
CA ARG A 48 20.14 -1.64 -3.43
C ARG A 48 19.29 -1.28 -4.64
N ALA A 49 19.13 -2.20 -5.58
CA ALA A 49 18.26 -1.99 -6.75
C ALA A 49 16.77 -1.98 -6.39
N LEU A 50 16.38 -2.75 -5.38
CA LEU A 50 15.02 -2.84 -4.84
C LEU A 50 14.74 -1.77 -3.77
N ALA A 51 15.76 -1.07 -3.30
CA ALA A 51 15.59 0.00 -2.34
C ALA A 51 14.59 1.02 -2.92
N PRO A 52 13.54 1.39 -2.16
CA PRO A 52 12.56 2.35 -2.65
C PRO A 52 13.30 3.65 -3.01
N ALA A 53 13.24 4.03 -4.28
CA ALA A 53 13.84 5.28 -4.73
C ALA A 53 13.24 6.44 -3.91
N PRO A 54 14.06 7.38 -3.42
CA PRO A 54 13.54 8.56 -2.75
C PRO A 54 12.72 9.38 -3.76
N ALA A 55 11.40 9.22 -3.68
CA ALA A 55 10.41 10.18 -4.13
C ALA A 55 10.51 10.71 -5.59
N ALA A 56 10.95 9.92 -6.56
CA ALA A 56 10.52 10.15 -7.95
C ALA A 56 9.04 9.72 -8.16
N SER A 57 8.45 8.99 -7.20
CA SER A 57 7.01 8.70 -7.15
C SER A 57 6.19 9.72 -6.35
N ALA A 58 6.82 10.72 -5.72
CA ALA A 58 6.09 11.82 -5.08
C ALA A 58 5.35 12.69 -6.11
N ALA A 59 5.80 12.70 -7.37
CA ALA A 59 5.10 13.35 -8.47
C ALA A 59 3.73 12.71 -8.80
N MET A 60 3.39 11.55 -8.22
CA MET A 60 2.13 10.85 -8.52
C MET A 60 1.38 10.38 -7.26
N ARG A 61 1.75 10.87 -6.07
CA ARG A 61 0.86 10.77 -4.90
C ARG A 61 -0.17 11.87 -5.01
N ALA A 62 -1.28 11.58 -5.68
CA ALA A 62 -2.43 12.48 -5.71
C ALA A 62 -2.77 12.92 -4.29
N ALA A 63 -2.82 14.24 -4.06
CA ALA A 63 -3.06 14.81 -2.73
C ALA A 63 -4.25 14.11 -2.05
N PRO A 64 -4.16 13.73 -0.77
CA PRO A 64 -5.25 13.06 -0.05
C PRO A 64 -6.57 13.78 -0.26
N PRO A 65 -7.70 13.06 -0.44
CA PRO A 65 -8.95 13.72 -0.76
C PRO A 65 -9.40 14.58 0.43
N ALA A 66 -9.80 15.81 0.14
CA ALA A 66 -10.21 16.76 1.16
C ALA A 66 -11.57 16.37 1.76
N MET A 67 -11.66 16.51 3.08
CA MET A 67 -12.89 16.28 3.82
C MET A 67 -13.67 17.58 3.96
N VAL A 68 -14.95 17.53 3.63
CA VAL A 68 -15.88 18.64 3.75
C VAL A 68 -16.84 18.33 4.90
N THR A 69 -16.88 19.21 5.90
CA THR A 69 -17.84 19.15 7.01
C THR A 69 -18.96 20.15 6.75
N HIS A 70 -20.20 19.69 6.80
CA HIS A 70 -21.40 20.47 6.57
C HIS A 70 -21.92 21.09 7.89
N PRO A 71 -22.75 22.15 7.83
CA PRO A 71 -23.29 22.81 9.03
C PRO A 71 -24.14 21.91 9.93
N ASP A 72 -24.70 20.83 9.39
CA ASP A 72 -25.46 19.79 10.13
C ASP A 72 -24.56 18.72 10.77
N GLY A 73 -23.23 18.83 10.61
CA GLY A 73 -22.24 17.86 11.09
C GLY A 73 -21.93 16.73 10.10
N GLY A 74 -22.58 16.69 8.93
CA GLY A 74 -22.32 15.69 7.89
C GLY A 74 -20.90 15.81 7.32
N ARG A 75 -20.22 14.69 7.05
CA ARG A 75 -18.87 14.65 6.50
C ARG A 75 -18.87 14.00 5.12
N GLN A 76 -18.26 14.65 4.14
CA GLN A 76 -18.14 14.16 2.77
C GLN A 76 -16.67 14.15 2.34
N VAL A 77 -16.31 13.18 1.50
CA VAL A 77 -14.99 13.12 0.84
C VAL A 77 -15.23 12.81 -0.63
N LYS A 78 -14.65 13.62 -1.53
CA LYS A 78 -14.65 13.32 -2.97
C LYS A 78 -13.44 12.44 -3.30
N LEU A 79 -13.67 11.16 -3.56
CA LEU A 79 -12.59 10.23 -3.89
C LEU A 79 -12.01 10.51 -5.29
N GLY A 80 -12.87 10.74 -6.29
CA GLY A 80 -12.43 10.84 -7.70
C GLY A 80 -11.92 9.48 -8.22
N GLU A 81 -11.19 9.50 -9.35
CA GLU A 81 -10.71 8.28 -10.04
C GLU A 81 -9.91 7.30 -9.16
N ARG A 82 -9.24 7.79 -8.10
CA ARG A 82 -8.47 6.94 -7.18
C ARG A 82 -9.33 5.92 -6.42
N GLY A 83 -10.63 6.17 -6.31
CA GLY A 83 -11.59 5.26 -5.65
C GLY A 83 -12.36 4.40 -6.64
N LEU A 84 -12.16 4.58 -7.95
CA LEU A 84 -12.91 3.87 -8.98
C LEU A 84 -12.12 2.68 -9.52
N VAL A 85 -12.70 1.51 -9.36
CA VAL A 85 -12.27 0.27 -10.01
C VAL A 85 -13.18 0.01 -11.20
N TYR A 86 -12.57 -0.31 -12.34
CA TYR A 86 -13.27 -0.70 -13.56
C TYR A 86 -13.18 -2.22 -13.69
N THR A 87 -14.31 -2.87 -14.00
CA THR A 87 -14.31 -4.28 -14.40
C THR A 87 -14.35 -4.35 -15.92
N VAL A 88 -13.31 -4.94 -16.50
CA VAL A 88 -13.21 -5.19 -17.94
C VAL A 88 -13.57 -6.64 -18.19
N VAL A 89 -14.58 -6.89 -19.01
CA VAL A 89 -15.02 -8.23 -19.37
C VAL A 89 -14.60 -8.52 -20.81
N THR A 90 -13.81 -9.57 -21.00
CA THR A 90 -13.30 -9.99 -22.30
C THR A 90 -13.84 -11.37 -22.65
N ARG A 91 -14.23 -11.57 -23.91
CA ARG A 91 -14.61 -12.88 -24.43
C ARG A 91 -13.40 -13.60 -24.99
N GLY A 92 -13.12 -14.79 -24.46
CA GLY A 92 -12.07 -15.68 -24.96
C GLY A 92 -12.44 -16.34 -26.29
N ALA A 93 -11.44 -16.92 -26.96
CA ALA A 93 -11.65 -17.68 -28.20
C ALA A 93 -12.52 -18.93 -28.00
N ASP A 94 -12.60 -19.43 -26.76
CA ASP A 94 -13.49 -20.51 -26.32
C ASP A 94 -14.93 -20.04 -26.05
N GLY A 95 -15.22 -18.75 -26.28
CA GLY A 95 -16.52 -18.13 -26.06
C GLY A 95 -16.81 -17.77 -24.61
N LYS A 96 -15.93 -18.11 -23.66
CA LYS A 96 -16.12 -17.81 -22.24
C LYS A 96 -15.82 -16.36 -21.92
N LEU A 97 -16.43 -15.85 -20.85
CA LEU A 97 -16.16 -14.51 -20.34
C LEU A 97 -15.08 -14.59 -19.26
N GLN A 98 -14.14 -13.65 -19.29
CA GLN A 98 -13.14 -13.43 -18.26
C GLN A 98 -13.27 -11.98 -17.83
N ASP A 99 -13.29 -11.72 -16.53
CA ASP A 99 -13.30 -10.38 -15.97
C ASP A 99 -11.94 -10.01 -15.38
N GLN A 100 -11.62 -8.72 -15.45
CA GLN A 100 -10.43 -8.16 -14.84
C GLN A 100 -10.77 -6.81 -14.20
N CYS A 101 -10.47 -6.68 -12.91
CA CYS A 101 -10.54 -5.40 -12.20
C CYS A 101 -9.26 -4.58 -12.45
N VAL A 102 -9.42 -3.35 -12.93
CA VAL A 102 -8.32 -2.41 -13.19
C VAL A 102 -8.63 -1.04 -12.58
N GLN A 103 -7.59 -0.34 -12.13
CA GLN A 103 -7.74 0.95 -11.46
C GLN A 103 -7.59 2.11 -12.45
N GLY A 104 -8.60 2.99 -12.50
CA GLY A 104 -8.59 4.22 -13.30
C GLY A 104 -8.90 4.03 -14.78
N ALA A 105 -9.51 5.07 -15.37
CA ALA A 105 -10.01 5.03 -16.74
C ALA A 105 -8.94 4.65 -17.79
N ALA A 106 -7.73 5.21 -17.68
CA ALA A 106 -6.66 4.93 -18.66
C ALA A 106 -6.23 3.46 -18.68
N ALA A 107 -6.24 2.78 -17.52
CA ALA A 107 -5.94 1.35 -17.45
C ALA A 107 -7.09 0.51 -18.03
N ALA A 108 -8.34 0.93 -17.79
CA ALA A 108 -9.52 0.31 -18.40
C ALA A 108 -9.51 0.42 -19.93
N GLU A 109 -9.25 1.62 -20.45
CA GLU A 109 -9.11 1.86 -21.89
C GLU A 109 -8.00 1.00 -22.50
N LYS A 110 -6.85 0.91 -21.85
CA LYS A 110 -5.77 0.03 -22.33
C LYS A 110 -6.20 -1.45 -22.32
N ALA A 111 -6.91 -1.88 -21.28
CA ALA A 111 -7.33 -3.26 -21.11
C ALA A 111 -8.36 -3.69 -22.17
N VAL A 112 -9.33 -2.84 -22.53
CA VAL A 112 -10.32 -3.18 -23.58
C VAL A 112 -9.72 -3.27 -24.98
N HIS A 113 -8.57 -2.64 -25.22
CA HIS A 113 -7.83 -2.73 -26.49
C HIS A 113 -6.74 -3.82 -26.49
N SER A 114 -6.51 -4.48 -25.35
CA SER A 114 -5.50 -5.55 -25.23
C SER A 114 -6.11 -6.90 -25.61
N PRO A 115 -5.35 -7.81 -26.25
CA PRO A 115 -5.82 -9.17 -26.52
C PRO A 115 -6.22 -9.89 -25.23
N ALA A 116 -7.25 -10.74 -25.32
CA ALA A 116 -7.67 -11.55 -24.19
C ALA A 116 -6.49 -12.34 -23.61
N PRO A 117 -6.22 -12.26 -22.29
CA PRO A 117 -5.20 -13.10 -21.69
C PRO A 117 -5.56 -14.57 -21.89
N ALA A 118 -4.55 -15.41 -22.14
CA ALA A 118 -4.74 -16.85 -22.22
C ALA A 118 -5.41 -17.32 -20.92
N SER A 119 -6.50 -18.06 -21.04
CA SER A 119 -7.33 -18.50 -19.92
C SER A 119 -6.47 -19.14 -18.82
N SER A 120 -6.29 -18.45 -17.69
CA SER A 120 -5.82 -19.11 -16.48
C SER A 120 -6.94 -20.01 -15.99
N SER A 121 -6.67 -21.31 -15.87
CA SER A 121 -7.61 -22.28 -15.30
C SER A 121 -8.15 -21.75 -13.96
N ALA A 122 -9.47 -21.76 -13.84
CA ALA A 122 -10.28 -21.38 -12.69
C ALA A 122 -9.57 -21.55 -11.33
N ALA A 123 -9.17 -20.43 -10.71
CA ALA A 123 -9.20 -20.37 -9.26
C ALA A 123 -10.67 -20.25 -8.87
N ALA A 124 -11.18 -21.27 -8.17
CA ALA A 124 -12.55 -21.33 -7.70
C ALA A 124 -12.92 -20.02 -7.00
N HIS A 125 -13.97 -19.37 -7.51
CA HIS A 125 -14.61 -18.23 -6.87
C HIS A 125 -15.22 -18.73 -5.56
N GLY A 126 -14.47 -18.63 -4.46
CA GLY A 126 -14.98 -18.96 -3.14
C GLY A 126 -16.08 -17.98 -2.77
N GLU A 127 -17.32 -18.46 -2.73
CA GLU A 127 -18.44 -17.74 -2.12
C GLU A 127 -18.09 -17.43 -0.66
N HIS A 128 -17.99 -16.15 -0.32
CA HIS A 128 -17.89 -15.69 1.07
C HIS A 128 -19.29 -15.78 1.69
N GLY A 129 -19.61 -16.93 2.28
CA GLY A 129 -20.75 -17.08 3.16
C GLY A 129 -20.51 -16.31 4.46
N HIS A 130 -21.42 -15.39 4.78
CA HIS A 130 -21.49 -14.78 6.10
C HIS A 130 -22.43 -15.62 6.96
N ASP A 131 -21.86 -16.50 7.79
CA ASP A 131 -22.50 -17.07 8.97
C ASP A 131 -22.05 -16.30 10.22
#